data_AF-A0AAU0LSH9-F1
#
_entry.id   AF-A0AAU0LSH9-F1
#
_cell.length_a   1.000
_cell.length_b   1.000
_cell.length_c   1.000
_cell.angle_alpha   90.00
_cell.angle_beta   90.00
_cell.angle_gamma   90.00
#
_symmetry.space_group_name_H-M   'P 1'
#
loop_
_entity.id
_entity.type
_entity.pdbx_description
1 polymer ?
#
loop_
_entity_poly.entity_id
_entity_poly.type
_entity_poly.pdbx_seq_one_letter_code
_entity_poly.pdbx_strand_id
1 'polypeptide(L)'
;MIYTVNDIAFEQLTPRDFEHLCYELLLRYGYQELIWRQGGADSGRDIEGTLLFSNHIHPKKTKWFFECKHYTSSGVPPAELNSKIAWADAERPDFLVLFASSYITKDARTWLEHIQSQKLYKIVVIEGPDLKNRLLQFPALIEQFFSLNGAEQLFNDVKKMWVHHKIEPSFEVLREVAEKIDPEKLTLNDLGFIFISFYRNYQAFEGRESYYDDFTEQILEPLYDRLITLAKPDSLENFEPYRGDVDELGGNGCFDEVDMLQYDETPNPSYAHQYYLLHLNHKKSSDKWTTGHYLFLNTTYEEAIELFMLDDSDFTTGARVYSPYTPDALKQLALDLPDDFINKILVAYPSLNVAKEKRQEG
;
A
#
# COMPACT_ATOMS: atom_id res chain seq x y z
N MET A 1 -0.69 -0.67 -1.13
CA MET A 1 -1.64 -1.42 -1.99
C MET A 1 -1.52 -2.92 -1.76
N ILE A 2 -2.61 -3.64 -1.98
CA ILE A 2 -2.73 -5.09 -1.89
C ILE A 2 -2.61 -5.66 -3.31
N TYR A 3 -1.75 -6.67 -3.47
CA TYR A 3 -1.57 -7.36 -4.74
C TYR A 3 -1.99 -8.83 -4.62
N THR A 4 -2.46 -9.37 -5.73
CA THR A 4 -2.90 -10.76 -5.88
C THR A 4 -2.17 -11.42 -7.06
N VAL A 5 -2.29 -12.74 -7.18
CA VAL A 5 -1.69 -13.48 -8.31
C VAL A 5 -2.21 -13.04 -9.68
N ASN A 6 -3.36 -12.39 -9.72
CA ASN A 6 -3.98 -11.87 -10.95
C ASN A 6 -3.32 -10.56 -11.42
N ASP A 7 -2.66 -9.84 -10.52
CA ASP A 7 -1.90 -8.62 -10.85
C ASP A 7 -0.55 -8.95 -11.52
N ILE A 8 -0.13 -10.22 -11.51
CA ILE A 8 1.14 -10.66 -12.10
C ILE A 8 0.87 -11.29 -13.46
N ALA A 9 0.95 -10.49 -14.52
CA ALA A 9 0.72 -10.92 -15.90
C ALA A 9 2.06 -11.10 -16.64
N PHE A 10 2.69 -12.27 -16.50
CA PHE A 10 4.01 -12.54 -17.11
C PHE A 10 4.01 -12.33 -18.62
N GLU A 11 2.90 -12.59 -19.31
CA GLU A 11 2.72 -12.40 -20.74
C GLU A 11 2.92 -10.95 -21.24
N GLN A 12 2.93 -9.97 -20.32
CA GLN A 12 3.21 -8.57 -20.64
C GLN A 12 4.71 -8.24 -20.60
N LEU A 13 5.54 -9.14 -20.06
CA LEU A 13 6.98 -8.95 -19.98
C LEU A 13 7.66 -9.44 -21.26
N THR A 14 8.74 -8.76 -21.65
CA THR A 14 9.67 -9.36 -22.60
C THR A 14 10.51 -10.44 -21.89
N PRO A 15 11.15 -11.38 -22.62
CA PRO A 15 12.07 -12.34 -22.00
C PRO A 15 13.16 -11.67 -21.14
N ARG A 16 13.66 -10.51 -21.59
CA ARG A 16 14.66 -9.74 -20.85
C ARG A 16 14.09 -9.13 -19.57
N ASP A 17 12.86 -8.62 -19.60
CA ASP A 17 12.22 -8.06 -18.41
C ASP A 17 11.89 -9.18 -17.40
N PHE A 18 11.55 -10.38 -17.88
CA PHE A 18 11.37 -11.55 -17.02
C PHE A 18 12.69 -11.99 -16.35
N GLU A 19 13.81 -11.99 -17.07
CA GLU A 19 15.13 -12.19 -16.47
C GLU A 19 15.45 -11.10 -15.43
N HIS A 20 15.16 -9.83 -15.75
CA HIS A 20 15.37 -8.71 -14.81
C HIS A 20 14.54 -8.88 -13.54
N LEU A 21 13.27 -9.23 -13.66
CA LEU A 21 12.40 -9.53 -12.54
C LEU A 21 12.97 -10.65 -11.65
N CYS A 22 13.46 -11.73 -12.26
CA CYS A 22 14.09 -12.83 -11.52
C CYS A 22 15.36 -12.37 -10.82
N TYR A 23 16.18 -11.55 -11.47
CA TYR A 23 17.38 -10.95 -10.87
C TYR A 23 17.05 -10.09 -9.64
N GLU A 24 16.06 -9.19 -9.76
CA GLU A 24 15.60 -8.35 -8.65
C GLU A 24 15.03 -9.20 -7.51
N LEU A 25 14.27 -10.25 -7.82
CA LEU A 25 13.76 -11.20 -6.82
C LEU A 25 14.91 -11.88 -6.05
N LEU A 26 15.98 -12.29 -6.74
CA LEU A 26 17.14 -12.89 -6.09
C LEU A 26 17.88 -11.89 -5.19
N LEU A 27 17.97 -10.61 -5.56
CA LEU A 27 18.48 -9.56 -4.67
C LEU A 27 17.63 -9.45 -3.40
N ARG A 28 16.30 -9.48 -3.51
CA ARG A 28 15.39 -9.45 -2.35
C ARG A 28 15.54 -10.68 -1.45
N TYR A 29 15.89 -11.84 -2.02
CA TYR A 29 16.23 -13.04 -1.25
C TYR A 29 17.62 -13.01 -0.60
N GLY A 30 18.40 -11.95 -0.81
CA GLY A 30 19.71 -11.78 -0.17
C GLY A 30 20.84 -12.57 -0.83
N TYR A 31 20.67 -12.98 -2.10
CA TYR A 31 21.80 -13.49 -2.88
C TYR A 31 22.84 -12.39 -3.09
N GLN A 32 24.11 -12.80 -3.05
CA GLN A 32 25.28 -11.93 -3.12
C GLN A 32 26.09 -12.24 -4.37
N GLU A 33 26.89 -11.26 -4.82
CA GLU A 33 27.72 -11.41 -6.02
C GLU A 33 26.90 -11.86 -7.24
N LEU A 34 25.67 -11.37 -7.35
CA LEU A 34 24.81 -11.66 -8.48
C LEU A 34 25.40 -11.03 -9.74
N ILE A 35 25.52 -11.83 -10.79
CA ILE A 35 25.98 -11.42 -12.12
C ILE A 35 24.86 -11.77 -13.09
N TRP A 36 24.21 -10.75 -13.64
CA TRP A 36 23.27 -10.91 -14.75
C TRP A 36 24.05 -10.88 -16.07
N ARG A 37 24.04 -11.99 -16.79
CA ARG A 37 24.83 -12.16 -18.02
C ARG A 37 24.03 -11.69 -19.23
N GLN A 38 24.27 -10.46 -19.66
CA GLN A 38 23.66 -9.89 -20.87
C GLN A 38 24.62 -10.00 -22.07
N GLY A 39 24.25 -10.72 -23.13
CA GLY A 39 25.02 -10.80 -24.40
C GLY A 39 25.51 -12.21 -24.78
N GLY A 40 25.71 -12.45 -26.08
CA GLY A 40 25.79 -13.78 -26.73
C GLY A 40 26.98 -14.69 -26.38
N ALA A 41 26.74 -15.98 -26.65
CA ALA A 41 27.33 -17.21 -26.10
C ALA A 41 26.77 -17.54 -24.70
N ASP A 42 25.54 -18.04 -24.75
CA ASP A 42 24.75 -18.54 -23.63
C ASP A 42 25.54 -19.63 -22.87
N SER A 43 26.28 -19.21 -21.85
CA SER A 43 27.14 -20.08 -21.03
C SER A 43 26.32 -20.91 -20.02
N GLY A 44 25.09 -21.24 -20.40
CA GLY A 44 24.24 -22.19 -19.70
C GLY A 44 23.46 -21.64 -18.52
N ARG A 45 23.37 -20.31 -18.35
CA ARG A 45 22.66 -19.62 -17.28
C ARG A 45 22.51 -18.14 -17.60
N ASP A 46 21.44 -17.53 -17.12
CA ASP A 46 21.19 -16.09 -17.27
C ASP A 46 21.75 -15.30 -16.09
N ILE A 47 21.68 -15.90 -14.89
CA ILE A 47 22.15 -15.28 -13.65
C ILE A 47 23.01 -16.28 -12.88
N GLU A 48 24.09 -15.81 -12.27
CA GLU A 48 24.84 -16.57 -11.27
C GLU A 48 25.02 -15.73 -10.01
N GLY A 49 25.11 -16.39 -8.87
CA GLY A 49 25.38 -15.71 -7.61
C GLY A 49 25.73 -16.68 -6.51
N THR A 50 25.86 -16.15 -5.30
CA THR A 50 26.19 -16.93 -4.12
C THR A 50 25.24 -16.64 -2.97
N LEU A 51 25.07 -17.62 -2.10
CA LEU A 51 24.34 -17.46 -0.85
C LEU A 51 25.20 -17.96 0.31
N LEU A 52 25.36 -17.13 1.34
CA LEU A 52 26.03 -17.49 2.57
C LEU A 52 25.05 -18.17 3.51
N PHE A 53 25.14 -19.49 3.62
CA PHE A 53 24.43 -20.23 4.66
C PHE A 53 25.20 -20.07 5.98
N SER A 54 24.86 -19.05 6.75
CA SER A 54 25.45 -18.80 8.06
C SER A 54 24.75 -19.64 9.10
N ASN A 55 25.47 -20.58 9.70
CA ASN A 55 25.05 -21.27 10.91
C ASN A 55 26.17 -21.16 11.95
N HIS A 56 25.87 -21.45 13.22
CA HIS A 56 26.82 -21.30 14.33
C HIS A 56 27.96 -22.32 14.32
N ILE A 57 27.98 -23.29 13.39
CA ILE A 57 28.94 -24.38 13.36
C ILE A 57 29.97 -24.16 12.25
N HIS A 58 29.49 -23.95 11.03
CA HIS A 58 30.32 -23.77 9.83
C HIS A 58 29.54 -22.98 8.77
N PRO A 59 29.82 -21.67 8.59
CA PRO A 59 29.25 -20.91 7.48
C PRO A 59 29.68 -21.53 6.15
N LYS A 60 28.72 -21.77 5.24
CA LYS A 60 29.01 -22.29 3.90
C LYS A 60 28.52 -21.32 2.85
N LYS A 61 29.44 -20.80 2.02
CA LYS A 61 29.09 -20.09 0.80
C LYS A 61 28.75 -21.12 -0.28
N THR A 62 27.59 -20.97 -0.91
CA THR A 62 27.11 -21.86 -1.97
C THR A 62 27.03 -21.12 -3.29
N LYS A 63 27.39 -21.77 -4.40
CA LYS A 63 27.34 -21.23 -5.77
C LYS A 63 26.03 -21.63 -6.42
N TRP A 64 25.30 -20.67 -6.98
CA TRP A 64 23.99 -20.85 -7.58
C TRP A 64 23.97 -20.36 -9.01
N PHE A 65 23.42 -21.18 -9.90
CA PHE A 65 23.07 -20.80 -11.26
C PHE A 65 21.56 -20.72 -11.39
N PHE A 66 21.10 -19.70 -12.12
CA PHE A 66 19.70 -19.48 -12.42
C PHE A 66 19.52 -19.34 -13.93
N GLU A 67 18.54 -20.06 -14.44
CA GLU A 67 18.07 -20.00 -15.81
C GLU A 67 16.61 -19.55 -15.81
N CYS A 68 16.29 -18.59 -16.66
CA CYS A 68 15.00 -17.97 -16.81
C CYS A 68 14.40 -18.35 -18.17
N LYS A 69 13.33 -19.14 -18.15
CA LYS A 69 12.58 -19.51 -19.36
C LYS A 69 11.26 -18.76 -19.42
N HIS A 70 11.24 -17.74 -20.27
CA HIS A 70 10.03 -16.97 -20.51
C HIS A 70 9.19 -17.57 -21.64
N TYR A 71 8.09 -18.23 -21.26
CA TYR A 71 7.12 -18.86 -22.15
C TYR A 71 5.72 -18.37 -21.75
N THR A 72 4.89 -17.98 -22.73
CA THR A 72 3.57 -17.41 -22.47
C THR A 72 2.43 -18.41 -22.65
N SER A 73 2.53 -19.29 -23.65
CA SER A 73 1.42 -20.21 -24.01
C SER A 73 1.81 -21.69 -24.04
N SER A 74 3.09 -22.02 -23.92
CA SER A 74 3.61 -23.40 -23.99
C SER A 74 4.49 -23.74 -22.79
N GLY A 75 4.65 -25.03 -22.54
CA GLY A 75 5.56 -25.53 -21.53
C GLY A 75 7.00 -25.60 -22.05
N VAL A 76 7.96 -25.49 -21.13
CA VAL A 76 9.39 -25.61 -21.44
C VAL A 76 9.75 -27.08 -21.71
N PRO A 77 10.19 -27.46 -22.92
CA PRO A 77 10.54 -28.83 -23.26
C PRO A 77 11.98 -29.19 -22.84
N PRO A 78 12.35 -30.49 -22.81
CA PRO A 78 13.69 -30.91 -22.39
C PRO A 78 14.82 -30.30 -23.25
N ALA A 79 14.55 -30.10 -24.54
CA ALA A 79 15.53 -29.58 -25.50
C ALA A 79 16.10 -28.21 -25.10
N GLU A 80 15.29 -27.37 -24.45
CA GLU A 80 15.66 -26.03 -23.99
C GLU A 80 16.54 -26.04 -22.74
N LEU A 81 16.64 -27.18 -22.07
CA LEU A 81 17.33 -27.35 -20.79
C LEU A 81 18.65 -28.12 -20.93
N ASN A 82 18.81 -28.90 -22.00
CA ASN A 82 19.98 -29.76 -22.23
C ASN A 82 21.31 -29.01 -22.13
N SER A 83 21.43 -27.86 -22.82
CA SER A 83 22.66 -27.06 -22.81
C SER A 83 22.96 -26.49 -21.43
N LYS A 84 21.92 -26.12 -20.67
CA LYS A 84 22.03 -25.55 -19.32
C LYS A 84 22.56 -26.58 -18.33
N ILE A 85 22.06 -27.81 -18.43
CA ILE A 85 22.58 -28.95 -17.67
C ILE A 85 24.04 -29.24 -18.03
N ALA A 86 24.40 -29.26 -19.31
CA ALA A 86 25.77 -29.54 -19.74
C ALA A 86 26.78 -28.51 -19.20
N TRP A 87 26.41 -27.23 -19.16
CA TRP A 87 27.24 -26.18 -18.56
C TRP A 87 27.33 -26.29 -17.04
N ALA A 88 26.23 -26.63 -16.35
CA ALA A 88 26.25 -26.88 -14.92
C ALA A 88 27.10 -28.11 -14.55
N ASP A 89 27.13 -29.16 -15.38
CA ASP A 89 28.04 -30.30 -15.21
C ASP A 89 29.52 -29.87 -15.28
N ALA A 90 29.85 -28.96 -16.20
CA ALA A 90 31.20 -28.46 -16.40
C ALA A 90 31.64 -27.55 -15.24
N GLU A 91 30.77 -26.65 -14.78
CA GLU A 91 31.09 -25.62 -13.79
C GLU A 91 30.76 -25.98 -12.34
N ARG A 92 30.01 -27.07 -12.12
CA ARG A 92 29.68 -27.68 -10.82
C ARG A 92 29.21 -26.65 -9.77
N PRO A 93 28.09 -25.92 -9.99
CA PRO A 93 27.48 -25.11 -8.93
C PRO A 93 26.98 -26.02 -7.79
N ASP A 94 26.59 -25.48 -6.64
CA ASP A 94 25.85 -26.26 -5.64
C ASP A 94 24.39 -26.45 -6.09
N PHE A 95 23.82 -25.46 -6.79
CA PHE A 95 22.44 -25.45 -7.26
C PHE A 95 22.31 -24.91 -8.69
N LEU A 96 21.41 -25.52 -9.46
CA LEU A 96 20.86 -25.00 -10.71
C LEU A 96 19.36 -24.78 -10.53
N VAL A 97 18.89 -23.55 -10.65
CA VAL A 97 17.49 -23.18 -10.50
C VAL A 97 16.92 -22.80 -11.86
N LEU A 98 15.78 -23.40 -12.21
CA LEU A 98 15.04 -23.11 -13.42
C LEU A 98 13.80 -22.32 -13.04
N PHE A 99 13.80 -21.02 -13.35
CA PHE A 99 12.61 -20.18 -13.32
C PHE A 99 11.87 -20.30 -14.64
N ALA A 100 10.58 -20.61 -14.60
CA ALA A 100 9.73 -20.60 -15.78
C ALA A 100 8.52 -19.70 -15.53
N SER A 101 8.23 -18.79 -16.47
CA SER A 101 6.99 -17.98 -16.40
C SER A 101 5.73 -18.83 -16.64
N SER A 102 5.87 -19.96 -17.33
CA SER A 102 4.80 -20.95 -17.56
C SER A 102 4.99 -22.20 -16.69
N TYR A 103 5.21 -23.36 -17.30
CA TYR A 103 5.37 -24.66 -16.69
C TYR A 103 6.41 -25.48 -17.46
N ILE A 104 6.97 -26.50 -16.82
CA ILE A 104 7.82 -27.52 -17.42
C ILE A 104 6.94 -28.62 -17.99
N THR A 105 7.19 -29.05 -19.24
CA THR A 105 6.38 -30.13 -19.84
C THR A 105 6.54 -31.44 -19.07
N LYS A 106 5.56 -32.36 -19.20
CA LYS A 106 5.62 -33.68 -18.55
C LYS A 106 6.90 -34.45 -18.90
N ASP A 107 7.31 -34.39 -20.16
CA ASP A 107 8.53 -35.04 -20.64
C ASP A 107 9.78 -34.40 -20.03
N ALA A 108 9.82 -33.06 -19.96
CA ALA A 108 10.92 -32.34 -19.32
C ALA A 108 11.00 -32.65 -17.82
N ARG A 109 9.88 -32.71 -17.11
CA ARG A 109 9.83 -33.07 -15.69
C ARG A 109 10.36 -34.49 -15.45
N THR A 110 9.84 -35.45 -16.20
CA THR A 110 10.31 -36.84 -16.13
C THR A 110 11.81 -36.91 -16.40
N TRP A 111 12.29 -36.21 -17.43
CA TRP A 111 13.72 -36.15 -17.74
C TRP A 111 14.54 -35.53 -16.60
N LEU A 112 14.11 -34.39 -16.03
CA LEU A 112 14.78 -33.73 -14.90
C LEU A 112 14.88 -34.64 -13.66
N GLU A 113 13.83 -35.39 -13.35
CA GLU A 113 13.80 -36.35 -12.23
C GLU A 113 14.84 -37.47 -12.42
N HIS A 114 14.97 -38.00 -13.64
CA HIS A 114 15.94 -39.05 -13.94
C HIS A 114 17.37 -38.52 -13.83
N ILE A 115 17.66 -37.36 -14.42
CA ILE A 115 19.03 -36.82 -14.43
C ILE A 115 19.46 -36.31 -13.06
N GLN A 116 18.54 -35.83 -12.20
CA GLN A 116 18.89 -35.27 -10.89
C GLN A 116 19.73 -36.24 -10.04
N SER A 117 19.43 -37.53 -10.10
CA SER A 117 20.18 -38.58 -9.37
C SER A 117 21.63 -38.74 -9.86
N GLN A 118 21.94 -38.24 -11.05
CA GLN A 118 23.25 -38.33 -11.69
C GLN A 118 24.09 -37.06 -11.50
N LYS A 119 23.51 -35.99 -10.94
CA LYS A 119 24.17 -34.68 -10.79
C LYS A 119 24.83 -34.51 -9.43
N LEU A 120 25.95 -33.79 -9.41
CA LEU A 120 26.65 -33.39 -8.19
C LEU A 120 26.05 -32.13 -7.54
N TYR A 121 24.99 -31.59 -8.13
CA TYR A 121 24.32 -30.36 -7.73
C TYR A 121 22.80 -30.56 -7.72
N LYS A 122 22.09 -29.71 -6.98
CA LYS A 122 20.64 -29.79 -6.90
C LYS A 122 20.00 -28.98 -8.02
N ILE A 123 19.08 -29.59 -8.75
CA ILE A 123 18.21 -28.91 -9.71
C ILE A 123 16.92 -28.54 -8.98
N VAL A 124 16.53 -27.28 -9.07
CA VAL A 124 15.30 -26.74 -8.49
C VAL A 124 14.48 -26.14 -9.61
N VAL A 125 13.18 -26.42 -9.62
CA VAL A 125 12.24 -25.90 -10.62
C VAL A 125 11.23 -25.01 -9.91
N ILE A 126 11.08 -23.79 -10.39
CA ILE A 126 10.10 -22.80 -9.92
C ILE A 126 9.29 -22.35 -11.14
N GLU A 127 8.04 -22.80 -11.20
CA GLU A 127 7.11 -22.53 -12.31
C GLU A 127 6.20 -21.34 -11.99
N GLY A 128 5.48 -20.87 -13.01
CA GLY A 128 4.69 -19.64 -12.98
C GLY A 128 3.84 -19.48 -11.70
N PRO A 129 3.02 -20.47 -11.31
CA PRO A 129 2.24 -20.37 -10.08
C PRO A 129 3.08 -20.19 -8.80
N ASP A 130 4.18 -20.94 -8.63
CA ASP A 130 5.07 -20.79 -7.47
C ASP A 130 5.81 -19.45 -7.52
N LEU A 131 6.26 -19.04 -8.71
CA LEU A 131 6.93 -17.75 -8.91
C LEU A 131 6.01 -16.56 -8.58
N LYS A 132 4.74 -16.62 -8.97
CA LYS A 132 3.74 -15.61 -8.59
C LYS A 132 3.57 -15.51 -7.08
N ASN A 133 3.41 -16.64 -6.38
CA ASN A 133 3.28 -16.65 -4.92
C ASN A 133 4.52 -16.11 -4.21
N ARG A 134 5.70 -16.32 -4.77
CA ARG A 134 6.96 -15.74 -4.30
C ARG A 134 7.01 -14.22 -4.49
N LEU A 135 6.57 -13.73 -5.65
CA LEU A 135 6.52 -12.29 -5.95
C LEU A 135 5.53 -11.53 -5.07
N LEU A 136 4.44 -12.16 -4.62
CA LEU A 136 3.49 -11.55 -3.66
C LEU A 136 4.13 -11.14 -2.33
N GLN A 137 5.26 -11.72 -1.97
CA GLN A 137 6.01 -11.32 -0.77
C GLN A 137 6.77 -10.00 -0.97
N PHE A 138 6.86 -9.52 -2.22
CA PHE A 138 7.58 -8.30 -2.59
C PHE A 138 6.72 -7.38 -3.47
N PRO A 139 5.69 -6.71 -2.90
CA PRO A 139 4.82 -5.77 -3.61
C PRO A 139 5.56 -4.76 -4.51
N ALA A 140 6.71 -4.25 -4.06
CA ALA A 140 7.51 -3.29 -4.82
C ALA A 140 8.00 -3.85 -6.18
N LEU A 141 8.22 -5.17 -6.30
CA LEU A 141 8.53 -5.79 -7.59
C LEU A 141 7.29 -5.90 -8.47
N ILE A 142 6.12 -6.12 -7.88
CA ILE A 142 4.87 -6.17 -8.63
C ILE A 142 4.57 -4.80 -9.23
N GLU A 143 4.73 -3.74 -8.44
CA GLU A 143 4.61 -2.35 -8.89
C GLU A 143 5.57 -2.04 -10.05
N GLN A 144 6.84 -2.40 -9.88
CA GLN A 144 7.87 -2.07 -10.87
C GLN A 144 7.64 -2.74 -12.24
N PHE A 145 7.20 -4.00 -12.24
CA PHE A 145 7.14 -4.81 -13.46
C PHE A 145 5.72 -5.01 -14.01
N PHE A 146 4.69 -4.79 -13.19
CA PHE A 146 3.30 -5.09 -13.53
C PHE A 146 2.33 -4.01 -13.04
N SER A 147 2.72 -2.77 -12.75
CA SER A 147 1.71 -1.72 -12.51
C SER A 147 0.82 -1.55 -13.75
N LEU A 148 -0.35 -2.20 -13.73
CA LEU A 148 -1.21 -2.45 -14.90
C LEU A 148 -2.06 -1.25 -15.30
N ASN A 149 -2.19 -0.22 -14.45
CA ASN A 149 -2.95 0.99 -14.77
C ASN A 149 -2.23 2.27 -14.30
N GLY A 150 -2.52 3.38 -14.99
CA GLY A 150 -1.89 4.68 -14.72
C GLY A 150 -2.27 5.29 -13.37
N ALA A 151 -3.43 4.94 -12.81
CA ALA A 151 -3.90 5.46 -11.54
C ALA A 151 -3.12 4.88 -10.34
N GLU A 152 -2.85 3.57 -10.34
CA GLU A 152 -2.01 2.91 -9.33
C GLU A 152 -0.57 3.44 -9.36
N GLN A 153 -0.02 3.63 -10.56
CA GLN A 153 1.32 4.21 -10.71
C GLN A 153 1.35 5.65 -10.21
N LEU A 154 0.39 6.48 -10.64
CA LEU A 154 0.26 7.86 -10.18
C LEU A 154 0.16 7.92 -8.65
N PHE A 155 -0.67 7.08 -8.05
CA PHE A 155 -0.84 7.02 -6.60
C PHE A 155 0.46 6.68 -5.87
N ASN A 156 1.21 5.69 -6.37
CA ASN A 156 2.50 5.32 -5.81
C ASN A 156 3.55 6.43 -5.95
N ASP A 157 3.57 7.13 -7.08
CA ASP A 157 4.50 8.24 -7.31
C ASP A 157 4.19 9.42 -6.39
N VAL A 158 2.91 9.72 -6.17
CA VAL A 158 2.46 10.74 -5.22
C VAL A 158 2.89 10.42 -3.79
N LYS A 159 2.69 9.18 -3.32
CA LYS A 159 3.17 8.75 -2.00
C LYS A 159 4.69 8.89 -1.89
N LYS A 160 5.44 8.51 -2.93
CA LYS A 160 6.91 8.69 -2.95
C LYS A 160 7.30 10.17 -2.88
N MET A 161 6.63 11.04 -3.63
CA MET A 161 6.87 12.49 -3.61
C MET A 161 6.58 13.09 -2.24
N TRP A 162 5.54 12.63 -1.55
CA TRP A 162 5.30 12.99 -0.15
C TRP A 162 6.46 12.59 0.75
N VAL A 163 6.82 11.31 0.75
CA VAL A 163 7.84 10.76 1.67
C VAL A 163 9.19 11.46 1.48
N HIS A 164 9.59 11.72 0.22
CA HIS A 164 10.92 12.27 -0.08
C HIS A 164 10.98 13.80 -0.07
N HIS A 165 9.88 14.46 -0.43
CA HIS A 165 9.89 15.89 -0.73
C HIS A 165 8.77 16.68 -0.03
N LYS A 166 7.87 16.01 0.71
CA LYS A 166 6.71 16.62 1.36
C LYS A 166 5.86 17.45 0.38
N ILE A 167 5.75 16.97 -0.85
CA ILE A 167 4.93 17.59 -1.89
C ILE A 167 3.50 17.05 -1.76
N GLU A 168 2.56 17.96 -1.48
CA GLU A 168 1.13 17.68 -1.44
C GLU A 168 0.60 17.27 -2.82
N PRO A 169 -0.30 16.28 -2.91
CA PRO A 169 -1.02 16.02 -4.14
C PRO A 169 -1.99 17.16 -4.49
N SER A 170 -2.15 17.46 -5.78
CA SER A 170 -3.20 18.37 -6.23
C SER A 170 -4.57 17.70 -6.22
N PHE A 171 -5.63 18.50 -6.26
CA PHE A 171 -7.00 18.01 -6.38
C PHE A 171 -7.18 17.10 -7.60
N GLU A 172 -6.62 17.45 -8.76
CA GLU A 172 -6.77 16.66 -9.98
C GLU A 172 -6.12 15.28 -9.86
N VAL A 173 -5.00 15.21 -9.14
CA VAL A 173 -4.30 13.95 -8.89
C VAL A 173 -5.11 13.08 -7.92
N LEU A 174 -5.63 13.66 -6.83
CA LEU A 174 -6.50 12.92 -5.90
C LEU A 174 -7.79 12.46 -6.58
N ARG A 175 -8.41 13.29 -7.42
CA ARG A 175 -9.59 12.93 -8.22
C ARG A 175 -9.29 11.78 -9.16
N GLU A 176 -8.22 11.88 -9.94
CA GLU A 176 -7.81 10.83 -10.89
C GLU A 176 -7.56 9.50 -10.19
N VAL A 177 -6.91 9.53 -9.01
CA VAL A 177 -6.68 8.33 -8.20
C VAL A 177 -8.01 7.78 -7.68
N ALA A 178 -8.82 8.60 -7.01
CA ALA A 178 -10.05 8.14 -6.35
C ALA A 178 -11.10 7.61 -7.34
N GLU A 179 -11.18 8.17 -8.55
CA GLU A 179 -12.12 7.73 -9.58
C GLU A 179 -11.71 6.45 -10.32
N LYS A 180 -10.41 6.13 -10.38
CA LYS A 180 -9.89 5.07 -11.27
C LYS A 180 -9.16 3.94 -10.58
N ILE A 181 -8.74 4.14 -9.33
CA ILE A 181 -8.11 3.06 -8.57
C ILE A 181 -9.16 2.04 -8.14
N ASP A 182 -8.79 0.76 -8.17
CA ASP A 182 -9.62 -0.29 -7.60
C ASP A 182 -9.60 -0.19 -6.06
N PRO A 183 -10.72 0.13 -5.39
CA PRO A 183 -10.74 0.31 -3.94
C PRO A 183 -10.29 -0.95 -3.18
N GLU A 184 -10.53 -2.15 -3.73
CA GLU A 184 -10.15 -3.40 -3.08
C GLU A 184 -8.62 -3.57 -2.96
N LYS A 185 -7.85 -2.86 -3.79
CA LYS A 185 -6.39 -2.83 -3.71
C LYS A 185 -5.86 -1.85 -2.66
N LEU A 186 -6.70 -0.99 -2.10
CA LEU A 186 -6.25 -0.02 -1.10
C LEU A 186 -6.19 -0.66 0.29
N THR A 187 -5.06 -0.44 0.97
CA THR A 187 -4.91 -0.71 2.40
C THR A 187 -5.48 0.45 3.22
N LEU A 188 -5.59 0.25 4.54
CA LEU A 188 -6.03 1.34 5.42
C LEU A 188 -5.07 2.53 5.39
N ASN A 189 -3.75 2.29 5.30
CA ASN A 189 -2.75 3.35 5.18
C ASN A 189 -2.87 4.10 3.85
N ASP A 190 -3.18 3.40 2.76
CA ASP A 190 -3.41 4.05 1.46
C ASP A 190 -4.64 4.98 1.53
N LEU A 191 -5.72 4.53 2.15
CA LEU A 191 -6.93 5.34 2.35
C LEU A 191 -6.68 6.51 3.29
N GLY A 192 -5.99 6.28 4.41
CA GLY A 192 -5.56 7.34 5.33
C GLY A 192 -4.82 8.43 4.59
N PHE A 193 -3.84 8.07 3.75
CA PHE A 193 -3.12 9.04 2.94
C PHE A 193 -4.04 9.81 1.98
N ILE A 194 -4.96 9.15 1.27
CA ILE A 194 -5.88 9.82 0.33
C ILE A 194 -6.81 10.80 1.07
N PHE A 195 -7.50 10.32 2.10
CA PHE A 195 -8.47 11.12 2.86
C PHE A 195 -7.80 12.28 3.59
N ILE A 196 -6.69 12.02 4.29
CA ILE A 196 -5.95 13.09 4.99
C ILE A 196 -5.41 14.10 4.00
N SER A 197 -4.83 13.68 2.87
CA SER A 197 -4.32 14.62 1.86
C SER A 197 -5.42 15.48 1.28
N PHE A 198 -6.62 14.93 1.09
CA PHE A 198 -7.78 15.68 0.62
C PHE A 198 -8.21 16.74 1.64
N TYR A 199 -8.51 16.33 2.87
CA TYR A 199 -9.09 17.22 3.88
C TYR A 199 -8.10 18.23 4.46
N ARG A 200 -6.81 17.89 4.49
CA ARG A 200 -5.74 18.86 4.81
C ARG A 200 -5.70 20.02 3.83
N ASN A 201 -5.93 19.74 2.55
CA ASN A 201 -5.87 20.75 1.48
C ASN A 201 -7.26 21.29 1.12
N TYR A 202 -8.29 20.98 1.92
CA TYR A 202 -9.69 21.26 1.60
C TYR A 202 -9.92 22.73 1.26
N GLN A 203 -9.51 23.66 2.12
CA GLN A 203 -9.72 25.10 1.89
C GLN A 203 -9.02 25.60 0.62
N ALA A 204 -7.84 25.04 0.31
CA ALA A 204 -7.13 25.38 -0.92
C ALA A 204 -7.87 24.85 -2.16
N PHE A 205 -8.52 23.69 -2.06
CA PHE A 205 -9.33 23.12 -3.12
C PHE A 205 -10.68 23.83 -3.27
N GLU A 206 -11.38 24.11 -2.18
CA GLU A 206 -12.63 24.87 -2.16
C GLU A 206 -12.45 26.27 -2.77
N GLY A 207 -11.33 26.94 -2.50
CA GLY A 207 -11.02 28.23 -3.13
C GLY A 207 -10.98 28.17 -4.66
N ARG A 208 -10.70 26.99 -5.25
CA ARG A 208 -10.73 26.77 -6.70
C ARG A 208 -12.13 26.71 -7.28
N GLU A 209 -13.13 26.35 -6.49
CA GLU A 209 -14.52 26.24 -6.95
C GLU A 209 -14.99 27.56 -7.57
N SER A 210 -14.59 28.67 -6.96
CA SER A 210 -14.87 30.02 -7.47
C SER A 210 -14.33 30.30 -8.89
N TYR A 211 -13.35 29.52 -9.36
CA TYR A 211 -12.69 29.68 -10.66
C TYR A 211 -13.03 28.58 -11.66
N TYR A 212 -13.15 27.33 -11.21
CA TYR A 212 -13.26 26.16 -12.08
C TYR A 212 -14.61 25.43 -11.99
N ASP A 213 -15.39 25.63 -10.91
CA ASP A 213 -16.69 24.97 -10.68
C ASP A 213 -16.57 23.43 -10.79
N ASP A 214 -15.46 22.87 -10.28
CA ASP A 214 -15.07 21.46 -10.44
C ASP A 214 -14.68 20.76 -9.14
N PHE A 215 -14.79 21.43 -8.00
CA PHE A 215 -14.51 20.88 -6.69
C PHE A 215 -15.74 20.18 -6.12
N THR A 216 -15.55 18.94 -5.68
CA THR A 216 -16.59 18.19 -4.96
C THR A 216 -15.95 17.16 -4.04
N GLU A 217 -16.50 17.02 -2.83
CA GLU A 217 -16.12 15.94 -1.89
C GLU A 217 -16.51 14.56 -2.42
N GLN A 218 -17.43 14.51 -3.40
CA GLN A 218 -17.95 13.27 -3.96
C GLN A 218 -16.89 12.45 -4.68
N ILE A 219 -15.73 13.03 -4.99
CA ILE A 219 -14.62 12.26 -5.58
C ILE A 219 -14.15 11.12 -4.66
N LEU A 220 -14.37 11.24 -3.34
CA LEU A 220 -14.01 10.21 -2.36
C LEU A 220 -15.12 9.17 -2.16
N GLU A 221 -16.32 9.37 -2.72
CA GLU A 221 -17.45 8.43 -2.57
C GLU A 221 -17.11 6.98 -2.91
N PRO A 222 -16.37 6.70 -4.02
CA PRO A 222 -15.98 5.34 -4.37
C PRO A 222 -15.12 4.62 -3.32
N LEU A 223 -14.53 5.36 -2.37
CA LEU A 223 -13.58 4.83 -1.40
C LEU A 223 -14.17 4.63 0.00
N TYR A 224 -15.37 5.18 0.30
CA TYR A 224 -15.97 5.09 1.64
C TYR A 224 -16.27 3.67 2.06
N ASP A 225 -16.91 2.86 1.21
CA ASP A 225 -17.26 1.47 1.54
C ASP A 225 -16.04 0.66 1.95
N ARG A 226 -14.92 0.89 1.24
CA ARG A 226 -13.64 0.25 1.57
C ARG A 226 -13.10 0.74 2.90
N LEU A 227 -13.14 2.04 3.15
CA LEU A 227 -12.69 2.64 4.41
C LEU A 227 -13.48 2.08 5.59
N ILE A 228 -14.81 2.04 5.49
CA ILE A 228 -15.70 1.49 6.51
C ILE A 228 -15.39 0.01 6.75
N THR A 229 -15.19 -0.77 5.68
CA THR A 229 -14.86 -2.20 5.78
C THR A 229 -13.53 -2.46 6.50
N LEU A 230 -12.53 -1.59 6.32
CA LEU A 230 -11.21 -1.74 6.93
C LEU A 230 -11.10 -1.10 8.32
N ALA A 231 -12.00 -0.19 8.66
CA ALA A 231 -12.04 0.45 9.96
C ALA A 231 -12.58 -0.48 11.04
N LYS A 232 -12.12 -0.29 12.29
CA LYS A 232 -12.54 -1.10 13.43
C LYS A 232 -13.56 -0.32 14.28
N PRO A 233 -14.65 -0.94 14.77
CA PRO A 233 -15.66 -0.21 15.56
C PRO A 233 -15.14 0.26 16.94
N ASP A 234 -14.15 -0.45 17.49
CA ASP A 234 -13.91 -0.40 18.94
C ASP A 234 -12.83 0.59 19.40
N SER A 235 -11.83 0.93 18.57
CA SER A 235 -10.81 1.92 18.97
C SER A 235 -9.89 2.37 17.84
N LEU A 236 -9.30 3.56 18.03
CA LEU A 236 -8.21 4.13 17.24
C LEU A 236 -6.86 3.70 17.86
N GLU A 237 -6.54 2.39 17.79
CA GLU A 237 -5.43 1.76 18.52
C GLU A 237 -4.08 2.48 18.35
N ASN A 238 -3.81 3.04 17.16
CA ASN A 238 -2.56 3.74 16.86
C ASN A 238 -2.49 5.16 17.46
N PHE A 239 -3.60 5.72 17.92
CA PHE A 239 -3.65 7.01 18.62
C PHE A 239 -3.52 6.89 20.15
N GLU A 240 -3.97 5.77 20.72
CA GLU A 240 -3.98 5.55 22.18
C GLU A 240 -2.65 5.86 22.89
N PRO A 241 -1.45 5.58 22.31
CA PRO A 241 -0.18 5.97 22.93
C PRO A 241 0.00 7.48 23.15
N TYR A 242 -0.77 8.32 22.46
CA TYR A 242 -0.69 9.78 22.47
C TYR A 242 -1.84 10.47 23.20
N ARG A 243 -2.89 9.72 23.59
CA ARG A 243 -4.07 10.29 24.26
C ARG A 243 -3.67 11.12 25.49
N GLY A 244 -4.17 12.36 25.56
CA GLY A 244 -3.84 13.33 26.62
C GLY A 244 -2.46 14.01 26.53
N ASP A 245 -1.65 13.67 25.52
CA ASP A 245 -0.34 14.25 25.23
C ASP A 245 -0.24 14.70 23.75
N VAL A 246 -1.27 15.43 23.32
CA VAL A 246 -1.37 16.06 22.00
C VAL A 246 -1.57 17.56 22.15
N ASP A 247 -1.00 18.31 21.21
CA ASP A 247 -1.24 19.74 21.03
C ASP A 247 -1.64 19.99 19.58
N GLU A 248 -2.48 20.98 19.34
CA GLU A 248 -2.98 21.31 18.01
C GLU A 248 -2.03 22.30 17.33
N LEU A 249 -1.51 21.94 16.15
CA LEU A 249 -0.68 22.85 15.35
C LEU A 249 -1.50 23.66 14.34
N GLY A 250 -2.70 23.19 14.04
CA GLY A 250 -3.68 23.84 13.17
C GLY A 250 -4.69 22.83 12.62
N GLY A 251 -5.75 23.35 12.03
CA GLY A 251 -6.84 22.55 11.50
C GLY A 251 -7.78 23.34 10.61
N ASN A 252 -8.76 22.63 10.09
CA ASN A 252 -9.92 23.21 9.43
C ASN A 252 -11.12 22.26 9.58
N GLY A 253 -12.28 22.83 9.87
CA GLY A 253 -13.53 22.10 9.85
C GLY A 253 -14.57 22.60 10.84
N CYS A 254 -15.50 21.72 11.17
CA CYS A 254 -16.68 22.05 11.95
C CYS A 254 -16.38 22.41 13.41
N PHE A 255 -15.33 21.86 14.02
CA PHE A 255 -14.93 22.21 15.38
C PHE A 255 -14.31 23.61 15.40
N ASP A 256 -13.47 23.94 14.42
CA ASP A 256 -12.85 25.26 14.33
C ASP A 256 -13.89 26.35 14.06
N GLU A 257 -14.87 26.09 13.19
CA GLU A 257 -15.99 27.02 12.99
C GLU A 257 -16.73 27.29 14.30
N VAL A 258 -17.00 26.24 15.09
CA VAL A 258 -17.71 26.36 16.37
C VAL A 258 -16.90 27.13 17.40
N ASP A 259 -15.57 26.96 17.44
CA ASP A 259 -14.74 27.76 18.33
C ASP A 259 -14.72 29.24 17.91
N MET A 260 -14.76 29.51 16.59
CA MET A 260 -14.82 30.86 16.03
C MET A 260 -16.18 31.55 16.23
N LEU A 261 -17.27 30.82 16.50
CA LEU A 261 -18.58 31.40 16.86
C LEU A 261 -18.53 32.26 18.14
N GLN A 262 -17.46 32.18 18.93
CA GLN A 262 -17.24 33.12 20.02
C GLN A 262 -17.07 34.57 19.53
N TYR A 263 -16.80 34.78 18.24
CA TYR A 263 -16.52 36.06 17.62
C TYR A 263 -17.52 36.50 16.54
N ASP A 264 -18.39 35.60 16.06
CA ASP A 264 -19.38 35.88 15.00
C ASP A 264 -20.80 35.51 15.45
N GLU A 265 -21.80 36.34 15.13
CA GLU A 265 -23.15 36.26 15.70
C GLU A 265 -24.06 35.22 15.00
N THR A 266 -23.67 34.72 13.82
CA THR A 266 -24.48 33.76 13.07
C THR A 266 -23.66 32.54 12.62
N PRO A 267 -23.98 31.33 13.10
CA PRO A 267 -23.38 30.11 12.58
C PRO A 267 -23.76 29.93 11.12
N ASN A 268 -22.75 29.83 10.25
CA ASN A 268 -22.93 29.33 8.89
C ASN A 268 -22.15 28.01 8.76
N PRO A 269 -22.68 26.90 9.31
CA PRO A 269 -21.99 25.61 9.33
C PRO A 269 -21.73 25.13 7.89
N SER A 270 -20.46 25.08 7.49
CA SER A 270 -20.09 24.76 6.10
C SER A 270 -19.41 23.40 5.95
N TYR A 271 -18.79 22.86 7.01
CA TYR A 271 -17.97 21.66 6.94
C TYR A 271 -18.64 20.43 7.57
N ALA A 272 -18.69 19.31 6.83
CA ALA A 272 -19.10 18.01 7.36
C ALA A 272 -17.93 17.21 7.97
N HIS A 273 -16.79 17.84 8.20
CA HIS A 273 -15.56 17.21 8.66
C HIS A 273 -14.82 18.10 9.67
N GLN A 274 -13.87 17.51 10.40
CA GLN A 274 -12.82 18.22 11.12
C GLN A 274 -11.46 17.59 10.81
N TYR A 275 -10.50 18.41 10.37
CA TYR A 275 -9.09 18.03 10.22
C TYR A 275 -8.22 18.74 11.26
N TYR A 276 -7.26 18.02 11.85
CA TYR A 276 -6.19 18.61 12.65
C TYR A 276 -4.81 18.05 12.30
N LEU A 277 -3.82 18.93 12.25
CA LEU A 277 -2.42 18.59 12.40
C LEU A 277 -2.05 18.65 13.88
N LEU A 278 -1.56 17.53 14.41
CA LEU A 278 -1.27 17.36 15.82
C LEU A 278 0.24 17.26 16.07
N HIS A 279 0.70 17.92 17.13
CA HIS A 279 2.00 17.69 17.74
C HIS A 279 1.87 16.65 18.86
N LEU A 280 2.44 15.48 18.64
CA LEU A 280 2.31 14.34 19.53
C LEU A 280 3.50 14.27 20.49
N ASN A 281 3.24 13.86 21.73
CA ASN A 281 4.24 13.80 22.79
C ASN A 281 4.89 15.16 23.12
N HIS A 282 4.17 16.26 22.91
CA HIS A 282 4.73 17.60 23.07
C HIS A 282 5.21 17.89 24.51
N LYS A 283 4.68 17.17 25.52
CA LYS A 283 5.12 17.27 26.92
C LYS A 283 6.39 16.46 27.23
N LYS A 284 6.86 15.62 26.30
CA LYS A 284 8.06 14.78 26.43
C LYS A 284 9.30 15.48 25.86
N SER A 285 10.46 14.82 25.96
CA SER A 285 11.70 15.31 25.35
C SER A 285 11.61 15.30 23.82
N SER A 286 12.35 16.19 23.17
CA SER A 286 12.23 16.45 21.74
C SER A 286 12.61 15.28 20.83
N ASP A 287 13.34 14.28 21.33
CA ASP A 287 13.62 13.02 20.61
C ASP A 287 12.39 12.09 20.52
N LYS A 288 11.31 12.41 21.24
CA LYS A 288 10.03 11.70 21.23
C LYS A 288 8.93 12.45 20.48
N TRP A 289 9.19 13.68 20.07
CA TRP A 289 8.24 14.49 19.32
C TRP A 289 8.01 13.86 17.95
N THR A 290 6.76 13.89 17.53
CA THR A 290 6.35 13.48 16.20
C THR A 290 5.06 14.22 15.84
N THR A 291 4.67 14.16 14.58
CA THR A 291 3.42 14.75 14.08
C THR A 291 2.45 13.66 13.65
N GLY A 292 1.17 13.98 13.74
CA GLY A 292 0.11 13.13 13.23
C GLY A 292 -1.05 13.96 12.71
N HIS A 293 -1.90 13.30 11.96
CA HIS A 293 -3.06 13.90 11.32
C HIS A 293 -4.30 13.23 11.85
N TYR A 294 -5.22 14.05 12.36
CA TYR A 294 -6.53 13.61 12.83
C TYR A 294 -7.59 14.08 11.85
N LEU A 295 -8.55 13.22 11.56
CA LEU A 295 -9.68 13.55 10.71
C LEU A 295 -10.95 12.90 11.26
N PHE A 296 -11.95 13.72 11.51
CA PHE A 296 -13.31 13.30 11.78
C PHE A 296 -14.17 13.60 10.55
N LEU A 297 -14.90 12.60 10.08
CA LEU A 297 -15.84 12.71 8.96
C LEU A 297 -17.23 12.39 9.45
N ASN A 298 -18.16 13.32 9.25
CA ASN A 298 -19.58 13.01 9.35
C ASN A 298 -20.11 12.70 7.96
N THR A 299 -20.27 11.42 7.66
CA THR A 299 -20.79 11.02 6.36
C THR A 299 -22.27 11.37 6.27
N THR A 300 -22.79 11.57 5.05
CA THR A 300 -24.22 11.78 4.80
C THR A 300 -25.11 10.58 5.19
N TYR A 301 -24.48 9.44 5.54
CA TYR A 301 -25.03 8.09 5.66
C TYR A 301 -25.02 7.54 7.08
N GLU A 302 -25.74 8.10 8.05
CA GLU A 302 -25.90 7.51 9.40
C GLU A 302 -24.60 7.16 10.16
N GLU A 303 -23.43 7.52 9.64
CA GLU A 303 -22.13 7.02 10.07
C GLU A 303 -21.17 8.18 10.22
N ALA A 304 -20.36 8.14 11.28
CA ALA A 304 -19.19 8.99 11.40
C ALA A 304 -17.93 8.13 11.39
N ILE A 305 -16.85 8.68 10.85
CA ILE A 305 -15.56 8.01 10.75
C ILE A 305 -14.51 8.88 11.43
N GLU A 306 -13.69 8.27 12.27
CA GLU A 306 -12.51 8.88 12.85
C GLU A 306 -11.27 8.22 12.26
N LEU A 307 -10.34 9.03 11.79
CA LEU A 307 -9.07 8.62 11.19
C LEU A 307 -7.92 9.28 11.92
N PHE A 308 -6.85 8.52 12.13
CA PHE A 308 -5.58 9.06 12.59
C PHE A 308 -4.43 8.43 11.82
N MET A 309 -3.59 9.28 11.23
CA MET A 309 -2.42 8.89 10.45
C MET A 309 -1.16 9.52 11.05
N LEU A 310 -0.13 8.71 11.32
CA LEU A 310 1.19 9.23 11.68
C LEU A 310 1.89 9.82 10.46
N ASP A 311 2.66 10.89 10.64
CA ASP A 311 3.52 11.45 9.59
C ASP A 311 4.84 10.66 9.51
N ASP A 312 4.73 9.36 9.23
CA ASP A 312 5.83 8.44 8.96
C ASP A 312 5.87 8.04 7.47
N SER A 313 6.86 7.23 7.08
CA SER A 313 7.00 6.78 5.68
C SER A 313 5.96 5.75 5.26
N ASP A 314 5.30 5.11 6.23
CA ASP A 314 4.36 4.01 6.00
C ASP A 314 2.90 4.51 6.03
N PHE A 315 2.69 5.77 6.39
CA PHE A 315 1.39 6.39 6.59
C PHE A 315 0.55 5.60 7.60
N THR A 316 1.16 5.22 8.73
CA THR A 316 0.52 4.34 9.71
C THR A 316 -0.84 4.89 10.14
N THR A 317 -1.91 4.25 9.67
CA THR A 317 -3.28 4.75 9.80
C THR A 317 -4.12 3.82 10.66
N GLY A 318 -4.94 4.40 11.53
CA GLY A 318 -6.02 3.75 12.24
C GLY A 318 -7.33 4.44 11.92
N ALA A 319 -8.41 3.68 11.96
CA ALA A 319 -9.74 4.15 11.63
C ALA A 319 -10.78 3.53 12.53
N ARG A 320 -11.78 4.34 12.89
CA ARG A 320 -12.93 3.94 13.68
C ARG A 320 -14.22 4.42 13.03
N VAL A 321 -15.26 3.58 13.06
CA VAL A 321 -16.60 3.91 12.55
C VAL A 321 -17.62 3.91 13.68
N TYR A 322 -18.48 4.92 13.67
CA TYR A 322 -19.65 5.05 14.53
C TYR A 322 -20.90 4.76 13.69
N SER A 323 -21.40 3.53 13.74
CA SER A 323 -22.58 3.08 12.99
C SER A 323 -23.56 2.31 13.89
N PRO A 324 -24.79 2.82 14.13
CA PRO A 324 -25.26 4.15 13.74
C PRO A 324 -24.57 5.23 14.56
N TYR A 325 -24.38 6.40 13.95
CA TYR A 325 -23.91 7.59 14.62
C TYR A 325 -24.98 8.11 15.59
N THR A 326 -24.51 8.48 16.78
CA THR A 326 -25.32 9.17 17.78
C THR A 326 -24.52 10.37 18.28
N PRO A 327 -25.15 11.44 18.78
CA PRO A 327 -24.42 12.57 19.37
C PRO A 327 -23.42 12.19 20.47
N ASP A 328 -23.67 11.08 21.18
CA ASP A 328 -22.73 10.55 22.18
C ASP A 328 -21.42 10.02 21.57
N ALA A 329 -21.35 9.79 20.26
CA ALA A 329 -20.11 9.48 19.55
C ALA A 329 -19.08 10.60 19.69
N LEU A 330 -19.50 11.88 19.76
CA LEU A 330 -18.60 13.03 19.96
C LEU A 330 -17.86 12.94 21.31
N LYS A 331 -18.49 12.36 22.34
CA LYS A 331 -17.85 12.11 23.65
C LYS A 331 -16.89 10.93 23.64
N GLN A 332 -16.96 10.11 22.59
CA GLN A 332 -16.17 8.89 22.44
C GLN A 332 -15.04 9.08 21.42
N LEU A 333 -14.84 10.29 20.90
CA LEU A 333 -13.73 10.59 20.00
C LEU A 333 -12.39 10.34 20.70
N ALA A 334 -11.36 10.13 19.90
CA ALA A 334 -9.99 10.04 20.35
C ALA A 334 -9.50 11.38 20.92
N LEU A 335 -9.99 12.50 20.39
CA LEU A 335 -9.78 13.83 20.96
C LEU A 335 -10.72 14.07 22.14
N ASP A 336 -10.15 14.51 23.26
CA ASP A 336 -10.89 14.82 24.48
C ASP A 336 -11.59 16.18 24.32
N LEU A 337 -12.84 16.19 23.85
CA LEU A 337 -13.64 17.40 23.69
C LEU A 337 -14.43 17.73 24.98
N PRO A 338 -14.40 18.99 25.47
CA PRO A 338 -15.22 19.42 26.61
C PRO A 338 -16.73 19.28 26.33
N ASP A 339 -17.52 18.91 27.36
CA ASP A 339 -18.99 18.74 27.22
C ASP A 339 -19.70 20.02 26.73
N ASP A 340 -19.25 21.20 27.17
CA ASP A 340 -19.82 22.48 26.72
C ASP A 340 -19.53 22.73 25.23
N PHE A 341 -18.35 22.33 24.76
CA PHE A 341 -17.96 22.43 23.35
C PHE A 341 -18.77 21.45 22.49
N ILE A 342 -18.95 20.20 22.92
CA ILE A 342 -19.81 19.22 22.25
C ILE A 342 -21.24 19.76 22.08
N ASN A 343 -21.79 20.39 23.13
CA ASN A 343 -23.12 21.00 23.04
C ASN A 343 -23.17 22.13 22.01
N LYS A 344 -22.12 22.97 21.91
CA LYS A 344 -22.04 24.00 20.88
C LYS A 344 -22.02 23.39 19.47
N ILE A 345 -21.25 22.31 19.26
CA ILE A 345 -21.23 21.58 17.99
C ILE A 345 -22.63 21.10 17.62
N LEU A 346 -23.34 20.42 18.53
CA LEU A 346 -24.67 19.87 18.26
C LEU A 346 -25.74 20.95 18.00
N VAL A 347 -25.54 22.16 18.53
CA VAL A 347 -26.40 23.33 18.25
C VAL A 347 -26.09 23.93 16.89
N ALA A 348 -24.80 24.14 16.59
CA ALA A 348 -24.35 24.74 15.32
C ALA A 348 -24.58 23.80 14.12
N TYR A 349 -24.51 22.50 14.34
CA TYR A 349 -24.68 21.45 13.32
C TYR A 349 -25.85 20.53 13.66
N PRO A 350 -27.11 20.94 13.40
CA PRO A 350 -28.27 20.10 13.67
C PRO A 350 -28.24 18.74 12.95
N SER A 351 -27.56 18.65 11.80
CA SER A 351 -27.31 17.40 11.08
C SER A 351 -26.53 16.37 11.90
N LEU A 352 -25.66 16.82 12.82
CA LEU A 352 -24.95 15.99 13.80
C LEU A 352 -25.80 15.65 15.03
N ASN A 353 -26.99 16.24 15.16
CA ASN A 353 -27.89 16.05 16.30
C ASN A 353 -29.05 15.10 15.99
N VAL A 354 -29.34 14.84 14.71
CA VAL A 354 -30.41 13.93 14.30
C VAL A 354 -29.84 12.52 14.14
N ALA A 355 -30.22 11.61 15.05
CA ALA A 355 -30.17 10.18 14.73
C ALA A 355 -31.16 9.94 13.59
N LYS A 356 -30.68 9.80 12.35
CA LYS A 356 -31.57 9.47 11.22
C LYS A 356 -32.14 8.08 11.51
N GLU A 357 -33.45 7.99 11.69
CA GLU A 357 -34.14 6.72 11.89
C GLU A 357 -34.00 5.88 10.61
N LYS A 358 -33.39 4.70 10.77
CA LYS A 358 -33.14 3.61 9.81
C LYS A 358 -33.89 3.70 8.47
N ARG A 359 -33.16 3.41 7.37
CA ARG A 359 -33.73 2.75 6.17
C ARG A 359 -34.49 1.47 6.56
N GLN A 360 -35.79 1.61 6.78
CA GLN A 360 -36.76 0.61 6.34
C GLN A 360 -37.39 1.17 5.06
N GLU A 361 -37.45 0.32 4.04
CA GLU A 361 -38.04 0.56 2.69
C GLU A 361 -37.06 1.03 1.60
N GLY A 362 -36.76 0.10 0.68
CA GLY A 362 -35.96 0.27 -0.52
C GLY A 362 -35.39 -1.05 -1.01
#